data_AF-A0A423LM30-F1
#
_entry.id   AF-A0A423LM30-F1
#
_cell.length_a   1.000
_cell.length_b   1.000
_cell.length_c   1.000
_cell.angle_alpha   90.00
_cell.angle_beta   90.00
_cell.angle_gamma   90.00
#
_symmetry.space_group_name_H-M   'P 1'
#
loop_
_entity.id
_entity.type
_entity.pdbx_description
1 polymer ?
#
loop_
_entity_poly.entity_id
_entity_poly.type
_entity_poly.pdbx_seq_one_letter_code
_entity_poly.pdbx_strand_id
1 'polypeptide(L)' 'MFDQRKRDALAAWRKLATQAQLRMDPEQQYDELLKAADDMEEQGLINSAEWRQLVRDAGSVFIGMPIVHTPQ' A
#
# COMPACT_ATOMS: atom_id res chain seq x y z
N MET A 1 5.07 0.46 -21.17
CA MET A 1 3.93 1.29 -20.73
C MET A 1 3.31 0.76 -19.44
N PHE A 2 3.15 -0.56 -19.31
CA PHE A 2 2.67 -1.22 -18.09
C PHE A 2 3.53 -0.91 -16.85
N ASP A 3 4.86 -0.98 -16.99
CA ASP A 3 5.80 -0.63 -15.91
C ASP A 3 5.68 0.83 -15.45
N GLN A 4 5.34 1.73 -16.36
CA GLN A 4 5.18 3.15 -16.06
C GLN A 4 3.93 3.37 -15.21
N ARG A 5 2.80 2.75 -15.58
CA ARG A 5 1.56 2.84 -14.81
C ARG A 5 1.67 2.17 -13.45
N LYS A 6 2.32 1.01 -13.39
CA LYS A 6 2.62 0.34 -12.12
C LYS A 6 3.46 1.23 -11.20
N ARG A 7 4.50 1.89 -11.74
CA ARG A 7 5.32 2.85 -11.00
C ARG A 7 4.51 4.06 -10.50
N ASP A 8 3.66 4.62 -11.34
CA ASP A 8 2.82 5.76 -10.98
C ASP A 8 1.85 5.40 -9.84
N ALA A 9 1.21 4.23 -9.93
CA ALA A 9 0.29 3.77 -8.91
C ALA A 9 0.99 3.43 -7.59
N LEU A 10 2.15 2.76 -7.63
CA LEU A 10 3.00 2.56 -6.45
C LEU A 10 3.47 3.89 -5.84
N ALA A 11 3.79 4.89 -6.67
CA ALA A 11 4.18 6.21 -6.19
C ALA A 11 3.02 6.96 -5.53
N ALA A 12 1.80 6.84 -6.07
CA ALA A 12 0.58 7.38 -5.48
C ALA A 12 0.27 6.72 -4.13
N TRP A 13 0.30 5.38 -4.07
CA TRP A 13 0.09 4.63 -2.84
C TRP A 13 1.13 4.95 -1.75
N ARG A 14 2.41 5.04 -2.12
CA ARG A 14 3.48 5.39 -1.18
C ARG A 14 3.37 6.84 -0.69
N LYS A 15 2.91 7.76 -1.53
CA LYS A 15 2.57 9.13 -1.11
C LYS A 15 1.41 9.13 -0.12
N LEU A 16 0.34 8.35 -0.37
CA LEU A 16 -0.78 8.20 0.55
C LEU A 16 -0.30 7.62 1.90
N ALA A 17 0.49 6.54 1.89
CA ALA A 17 1.06 5.96 3.11
C ALA A 17 1.88 6.97 3.93
N THR A 18 2.66 7.82 3.25
CA THR A 18 3.51 8.83 3.91
C THR A 18 2.71 10.05 4.38
N GLN A 19 1.74 10.53 3.59
CA GLN A 19 0.89 11.67 3.96
C GLN A 19 -0.09 11.30 5.07
N ALA A 20 -0.60 10.07 5.08
CA ALA A 20 -1.54 9.59 6.07
C ALA A 20 -0.91 9.51 7.47
N GLN A 21 0.36 9.07 7.57
CA GLN A 21 1.14 9.09 8.82
C GLN A 21 1.22 10.46 9.52
N LEU A 22 1.01 11.55 8.80
CA LEU A 22 1.19 12.92 9.30
C LEU A 22 -0.11 13.59 9.78
N ARG A 23 -1.30 13.09 9.42
CA ARG A 23 -2.57 13.81 9.68
C ARG A 23 -3.82 12.95 9.90
N MET A 24 -3.86 11.69 9.50
CA MET A 24 -5.12 10.99 9.29
C MET A 24 -5.42 9.95 10.35
N ASP A 25 -6.71 9.80 10.67
CA ASP A 25 -7.17 8.76 11.57
C ASP A 25 -6.76 7.38 11.07
N PRO A 26 -6.42 6.49 12.00
CA PRO A 26 -5.90 5.20 11.68
C PRO A 26 -6.77 4.39 10.68
N GLU A 27 -8.08 4.39 10.90
CA GLU A 27 -9.05 3.67 10.04
C GLU A 27 -9.11 4.23 8.62
N GLN A 28 -9.13 5.56 8.46
CA GLN A 28 -9.17 6.17 7.12
C GLN A 28 -7.88 5.94 6.34
N GLN A 29 -6.74 5.89 7.02
CA GLN A 29 -5.47 5.58 6.38
C GLN A 29 -5.49 4.17 5.78
N TYR A 30 -6.00 3.19 6.53
CA TYR A 30 -6.07 1.81 6.06
C TYR A 30 -7.05 1.67 4.89
N ASP A 31 -8.21 2.34 4.95
CA ASP A 31 -9.22 2.32 3.88
C ASP A 31 -8.68 2.92 2.57
N GLU A 32 -8.00 4.07 2.63
CA GLU A 32 -7.40 4.71 1.45
C GLU A 32 -6.25 3.89 0.85
N LEU A 33 -5.43 3.22 1.69
CA LEU A 33 -4.39 2.31 1.22
C LEU A 33 -4.97 1.05 0.56
N LEU A 34 -6.09 0.55 1.08
CA LEU A 34 -6.83 -0.58 0.49
C LEU A 34 -7.39 -0.18 -0.87
N LYS A 35 -8.06 0.97 -0.93
CA LYS A 35 -8.68 1.50 -2.14
C LYS A 35 -7.64 1.76 -3.24
N ALA A 36 -6.49 2.32 -2.89
CA ALA A 36 -5.40 2.51 -3.85
C ALA A 36 -4.82 1.17 -4.36
N ALA A 37 -4.80 0.12 -3.54
CA ALA A 37 -4.40 -1.21 -3.99
C ALA A 37 -5.49 -1.84 -4.89
N ASP A 38 -6.77 -1.71 -4.55
CA ASP A 38 -7.91 -2.19 -5.34
C ASP A 38 -7.93 -1.56 -6.73
N ASP A 39 -7.75 -0.23 -6.79
CA ASP A 39 -7.69 0.52 -8.04
C ASP A 39 -6.53 0.03 -8.95
N MET A 40 -5.42 -0.40 -8.35
CA MET A 40 -4.32 -1.03 -9.10
C MET A 40 -4.66 -2.42 -9.64
N GLU A 41 -5.42 -3.22 -8.89
CA GLU A 41 -5.90 -4.53 -9.36
C GLU A 41 -6.92 -4.34 -10.48
N GLU A 42 -7.86 -3.40 -10.33
CA GLU A 42 -8.90 -3.10 -11.33
C GLU A 42 -8.29 -2.59 -12.64
N GLN A 43 -7.26 -1.75 -12.55
CA GLN A 43 -6.47 -1.31 -13.71
C GLN A 43 -5.60 -2.43 -14.32
N GLY A 44 -5.55 -3.61 -13.69
CA GLY A 44 -4.74 -4.74 -14.08
C GLY A 44 -3.24 -4.53 -13.86
N LEU A 45 -2.82 -3.51 -13.11
CA LEU A 45 -1.41 -3.16 -12.88
C LEU A 45 -0.72 -4.11 -11.91
N ILE A 46 -1.49 -4.67 -10.98
CA ILE A 46 -1.07 -5.66 -10.02
C ILE A 46 -2.05 -6.83 -10.03
N ASN A 47 -1.58 -8.00 -9.59
CA ASN A 47 -2.44 -9.17 -9.38
C ASN A 47 -2.87 -9.24 -7.90
N SER A 48 -3.90 -10.02 -7.57
CA SER A 48 -4.42 -10.17 -6.20
C SER A 48 -3.34 -10.63 -5.20
N ALA A 49 -2.27 -11.29 -5.66
CA ALA A 49 -1.10 -11.62 -4.83
C ALA A 49 -0.31 -10.37 -4.38
N GLU A 50 -0.06 -9.44 -5.30
CA GLU A 50 0.61 -8.17 -5.03
C GLU A 50 -0.29 -7.23 -4.21
N TRP A 51 -1.60 -7.22 -4.50
CA TRP A 51 -2.59 -6.52 -3.68
C TRP A 51 -2.52 -6.94 -2.21
N ARG A 52 -2.51 -8.25 -1.93
CA ARG A 52 -2.35 -8.77 -0.55
C ARG A 52 -1.01 -8.39 0.09
N GLN A 53 0.05 -8.17 -0.69
CA GLN A 53 1.31 -7.67 -0.14
C GLN A 53 1.18 -6.20 0.24
N LEU A 54 0.62 -5.35 -0.63
CA LEU A 54 0.38 -3.94 -0.35
C LEU A 54 -0.53 -3.76 0.87
N VAL A 55 -1.63 -4.51 0.96
CA VAL A 55 -2.54 -4.47 2.11
C VAL A 55 -1.84 -4.87 3.42
N ARG A 56 -0.96 -5.89 3.37
CA ARG A 56 -0.17 -6.31 4.54
C ARG A 56 0.91 -5.29 4.92
N ASP A 57 1.53 -4.66 3.94
CA ASP A 57 2.54 -3.62 4.14
C ASP A 57 1.89 -2.37 4.75
N ALA A 58 0.73 -1.95 4.22
CA ALA A 58 -0.13 -0.92 4.80
C ALA A 58 -0.49 -1.25 6.26
N GLY A 59 -0.97 -2.47 6.52
CA GLY A 59 -1.27 -2.95 7.86
C GLY A 59 -0.04 -2.96 8.79
N SER A 60 1.15 -3.27 8.29
CA SER A 60 2.38 -3.25 9.10
C SER A 60 2.82 -1.83 9.45
N VAL A 61 2.78 -0.92 8.48
CA VAL A 61 3.02 0.52 8.67
C VAL A 61 2.00 1.13 9.64
N PHE A 62 0.78 0.60 9.60
CA PHE A 62 -0.34 1.01 10.42
C PHE A 62 -0.24 0.57 11.90
N ILE A 63 0.05 -0.71 12.13
CA ILE A 63 0.08 -1.31 13.48
C ILE A 63 1.40 -0.98 14.20
N GLY A 64 2.37 -0.36 13.51
CA GLY A 64 3.65 0.07 14.10
C GLY A 64 4.48 -1.10 14.64
N MET A 65 4.19 -2.34 14.23
CA MET A 65 5.00 -3.49 14.59
C MET A 65 6.17 -3.55 13.61
N PRO A 66 7.42 -3.30 14.04
CA PRO A 66 8.55 -3.53 13.15
C PRO A 66 8.56 -5.02 12.83
N ILE A 67 8.44 -5.35 11.54
CA ILE A 67 8.81 -6.66 11.04
C ILE A 67 10.29 -6.86 11.39
N VAL A 68 10.54 -7.49 12.53
CA VAL A 68 11.80 -8.14 12.85
C VAL A 68 11.95 -9.25 11.81
N HIS A 69 12.55 -8.87 10.69
CA HIS A 69 13.14 -9.81 9.77
C HIS A 69 14.34 -10.39 10.51
N THR A 70 14.16 -11.54 11.16
CA THR A 70 15.26 -12.36 11.65
C THR A 70 15.83 -13.10 10.44
N PRO A 71 17.00 -12.72 9.88
CA PRO A 71 17.73 -13.63 9.02
C PRO A 71 18.28 -14.76 9.89
N GLN A 72 18.15 -16.00 9.40
CA GLN A 72 18.83 -17.17 9.96
C GLN A 72 20.35 -17.03 9.87
#